data_AF-A0A9D8FDG6-F1
#
_entry.id   AF-A0A9D8FDG6-F1
#
_cell.length_a   1.000
_cell.length_b   1.000
_cell.length_c   1.000
_cell.angle_alpha   90.00
_cell.angle_beta   90.00
_cell.angle_gamma   90.00
#
_symmetry.space_group_name_H-M   'P 1'
#
loop_
_entity.id
_entity.type
_entity.pdbx_description
1 polymer ?
#
loop_
_entity_poly.entity_id
_entity_poly.type
_entity_poly.pdbx_seq_one_letter_code
_entity_poly.pdbx_strand_id
1 'polypeptide(L)' 'MLTQYGLPMRQARMKVPEDRENGYYHCLSRVVDRQWKFQEAEKDKFVTILREYEAFCGVRVLTYCVMSN' A
#
# COMPACT_ATOMS: atom_id res chain seq x y z
N MET A 1 -20.40 31.91 3.36
CA MET A 1 -20.64 30.45 3.47
C MET A 1 -20.17 29.74 2.19
N LEU A 2 -18.89 29.94 1.82
CA LEU A 2 -18.22 29.26 0.69
C LEU A 2 -16.76 29.11 1.09
N THR A 3 -16.40 27.95 1.63
CA THR A 3 -15.03 27.59 1.99
C THR A 3 -14.46 26.65 0.92
N GLN A 4 -13.25 26.98 0.42
CA GLN A 4 -12.14 26.03 0.28
C GLN A 4 -12.07 25.03 -0.91
N TYR A 5 -12.28 25.43 -2.17
CA TYR A 5 -11.97 24.55 -3.31
C TYR A 5 -10.92 25.14 -4.26
N GLY A 6 -9.65 25.06 -3.84
CA GLY A 6 -8.53 24.97 -4.78
C GLY A 6 -8.49 23.55 -5.34
N LEU A 7 -8.16 23.41 -6.63
CA LEU A 7 -7.97 22.10 -7.27
C LEU A 7 -7.02 21.25 -6.42
N PRO A 8 -7.26 19.93 -6.25
CA PRO A 8 -6.47 19.12 -5.34
C PRO A 8 -5.00 19.09 -5.80
N MET A 9 -4.14 19.78 -5.05
CA MET A 9 -2.70 19.69 -5.23
C MET A 9 -2.23 18.29 -4.86
N ARG A 10 -1.23 17.78 -5.60
CA ARG A 10 -0.57 16.52 -5.26
C ARG A 10 -0.11 16.55 -3.81
N GLN A 11 -0.70 15.70 -2.98
CA GLN A 11 -0.29 15.61 -1.59
C GLN A 11 1.04 14.85 -1.50
N ALA A 12 1.96 15.37 -0.69
CA ALA A 12 3.17 14.64 -0.33
C ALA A 12 2.80 13.36 0.43
N ARG A 13 3.60 12.31 0.30
CA ARG A 13 3.40 11.10 1.11
C ARG A 13 3.62 11.44 2.58
N MET A 14 2.69 11.03 3.43
CA MET A 14 2.81 11.17 4.87
C MET A 14 4.00 10.35 5.37
N LYS A 15 5.01 11.02 5.93
CA LYS A 15 6.10 10.38 6.66
C LYS A 15 5.74 10.33 8.14
N VAL A 16 6.35 9.40 8.88
CA VAL A 16 6.21 9.35 10.33
C VAL A 16 6.74 10.66 10.91
N PRO A 17 5.93 11.40 11.68
CA PRO A 17 6.41 12.59 12.38
C PRO A 17 7.50 12.23 13.40
N GLU A 18 8.41 13.15 13.69
CA GLU A 18 9.56 12.91 14.59
C GLU A 18 9.16 12.56 16.03
N ASP A 19 7.94 12.93 16.44
CA ASP A 19 7.38 12.65 17.77
C ASP A 19 6.83 11.21 17.92
N ARG A 20 6.85 10.39 16.86
CA ARG A 20 6.34 9.02 16.86
C ARG A 20 7.41 8.04 16.42
N GLU A 21 7.48 6.92 17.13
CA GLU A 21 8.40 5.82 16.81
C GLU A 21 7.99 5.07 15.54
N ASN A 22 6.68 4.88 15.33
CA ASN A 22 6.14 4.06 14.25
C ASN A 22 5.02 4.76 13.47
N GLY A 23 4.94 4.47 12.18
CA GLY A 23 3.82 4.85 11.31
C GLY A 23 3.03 3.63 10.84
N TYR A 24 1.71 3.75 10.86
CA TYR A 24 0.81 2.74 10.32
C TYR A 24 0.17 3.23 9.03
N TYR A 25 0.23 2.41 7.99
CA TYR A 25 -0.21 2.78 6.66
C TYR A 25 -1.15 1.72 6.11
N HIS A 26 -2.26 2.16 5.53
CA HIS A 26 -3.10 1.31 4.69
C HIS A 26 -2.68 1.51 3.24
N CYS A 27 -1.95 0.52 2.71
CA CYS A 27 -1.45 0.54 1.35
C CYS A 27 -2.39 -0.25 0.44
N LEU A 28 -2.67 0.30 -0.75
CA LEU A 28 -3.44 -0.36 -1.79
C LEU A 28 -2.68 -0.29 -3.11
N SER A 29 -2.68 -1.41 -3.83
CA SER A 29 -2.17 -1.53 -5.19
C SER A 29 -3.19 -2.29 -6.03
N ARG A 30 -3.20 -2.03 -7.34
CA ARG A 30 -4.04 -2.73 -8.32
C ARG A 30 -3.21 -3.02 -9.56
N VAL A 31 -3.54 -4.11 -10.22
CA VAL A 31 -3.03 -4.45 -11.54
C VAL A 31 -3.38 -3.33 -12.51
N VAL A 32 -2.43 -3.01 -13.38
CA VAL A 32 -2.59 -2.01 -14.44
C VAL A 32 -3.81 -2.36 -15.29
N ASP A 33 -4.54 -1.33 -15.73
CA ASP A 33 -5.77 -1.46 -16.53
C ASP A 33 -6.89 -2.28 -15.89
N ARG A 34 -6.89 -2.43 -14.55
CA ARG A 34 -7.91 -3.16 -13.79
C ARG A 34 -8.09 -4.60 -14.24
N GLN A 35 -7.02 -5.22 -14.74
CA GLN A 35 -7.05 -6.58 -15.24
C GLN A 35 -7.03 -7.60 -14.10
N TRP A 36 -7.72 -8.73 -14.30
CA TRP A 36 -7.79 -9.83 -13.34
C TRP A 36 -6.71 -10.87 -13.64
N LYS A 37 -5.45 -10.56 -13.30
CA LYS A 37 -4.27 -11.37 -13.69
C LYS A 37 -3.85 -12.39 -12.66
N PHE A 38 -4.15 -12.19 -11.37
CA PHE A 38 -3.69 -13.12 -10.34
C PHE A 38 -4.65 -14.30 -10.18
N GLN A 39 -4.15 -15.49 -10.49
CA GLN A 39 -4.73 -16.77 -10.07
C GLN A 39 -4.08 -17.21 -8.76
N GLU A 40 -4.39 -18.43 -8.30
CA GLU A 40 -3.93 -18.94 -7.00
C GLU A 40 -2.40 -18.95 -6.88
N ALA A 41 -1.69 -19.47 -7.89
CA ALA A 41 -0.23 -19.56 -7.88
C ALA A 41 0.45 -18.18 -7.81
N GLU A 42 -0.07 -17.19 -8.55
CA GLU A 42 0.52 -15.84 -8.49
C GLU A 42 0.21 -15.14 -7.17
N LYS A 43 -0.95 -15.42 -6.54
CA LYS A 43 -1.26 -14.90 -5.20
C LYS A 43 -0.29 -15.46 -4.16
N ASP A 44 -0.01 -16.76 -4.21
CA ASP A 44 0.94 -17.38 -3.28
C ASP A 44 2.35 -16.82 -3.48
N LYS A 45 2.79 -16.68 -4.73
CA LYS A 45 4.09 -16.08 -5.01
C LYS A 45 4.16 -14.62 -4.58
N PHE A 46 3.07 -13.86 -4.73
CA PHE A 46 2.99 -12.49 -4.25
C PHE A 46 3.16 -12.42 -2.73
N VAL A 47 2.53 -13.32 -1.97
CA VAL A 47 2.68 -13.38 -0.51
C VAL A 47 4.12 -13.73 -0.12
N THR A 48 4.77 -14.67 -0.81
CA THR A 48 6.19 -14.97 -0.57
C THR A 48 7.06 -13.72 -0.77
N ILE A 49 6.88 -13.00 -1.87
CA ILE A 49 7.61 -11.75 -2.14
C ILE A 49 7.29 -10.69 -1.08
N LEU A 50 6.02 -10.56 -0.67
CA LEU A 50 5.61 -9.62 0.37
C LEU A 50 6.38 -9.84 1.68
N ARG A 51 6.60 -11.10 2.07
CA ARG A 51 7.38 -11.46 3.27
C ARG A 51 8.88 -11.24 3.10
N GLU A 52 9.43 -11.51 1.91
CA GLU A 52 10.82 -11.17 1.60
C GLU A 52 11.06 -9.66 1.70
N TYR A 53 10.13 -8.85 1.18
CA TYR A 53 10.20 -7.39 1.25
C TYR A 53 9.98 -6.84 2.66
N GLU A 54 9.10 -7.47 3.46
CA GLU A 54 8.92 -7.13 4.86
C GLU A 54 10.26 -7.20 5.61
N ALA A 55 10.98 -8.31 5.45
CA ALA A 55 12.31 -8.49 6.03
C ALA A 55 13.36 -7.54 5.45
N PHE A 56 13.37 -7.37 4.12
CA PHE A 56 14.35 -6.52 3.44
C PHE A 56 14.21 -5.04 3.80
N CYS A 57 12.99 -4.51 3.84
CA CYS A 57 12.72 -3.11 4.14
C CYS A 57 12.66 -2.80 5.64
N GLY A 58 12.70 -3.81 6.51
CA GLY A 58 12.57 -3.63 7.96
C GLY A 58 11.20 -3.08 8.39
N VAL A 59 10.14 -3.44 7.67
CA VAL A 59 8.76 -3.07 8.01
C VAL A 59 7.99 -4.28 8.54
N ARG A 60 6.77 -4.08 9.05
CA ARG A 60 5.88 -5.17 9.45
C ARG A 60 4.54 -5.08 8.73
N VAL A 61 4.13 -6.16 8.09
CA VAL A 61 2.82 -6.35 7.48
C VAL A 61 1.88 -6.91 8.54
N LEU A 62 1.04 -6.02 9.10
CA LEU A 62 0.06 -6.40 10.12
C LEU A 62 -1.08 -7.24 9.53
N THR A 63 -1.60 -6.83 8.39
CA THR A 63 -2.69 -7.49 7.66
C THR A 63 -2.49 -7.31 6.16
N TYR A 64 -2.96 -8.27 5.37
CA TYR A 64 -2.96 -8.17 3.91
C TYR A 64 -4.15 -8.93 3.32
N CYS A 65 -4.52 -8.56 2.10
CA CYS A 65 -5.46 -9.27 1.25
C CYS A 65 -4.95 -9.18 -0.19
N VAL A 66 -4.88 -10.31 -0.90
CA VAL A 66 -4.47 -10.34 -2.31
C VAL A 66 -5.69 -10.71 -3.16
N MET A 67 -6.18 -9.73 -3.90
CA MET A 67 -7.27 -9.91 -4.86
C MET A 67 -6.71 -10.33 -6.22
N SER A 68 -7.59 -10.60 -7.17
CA SER A 68 -7.16 -11.03 -8.51
C SER A 68 -6.74 -9.87 -9.42
N ASN A 69 -6.89 -8.61 -8.97
CA ASN A 69 -6.77 -7.40 -9.77
C ASN A 69 -5.98 -6.27 -9.08
#